data_AF-A0A645CU89-F1
#
_entry.id   AF-A0A645CU89-F1
#
_cell.length_a   1.000
_cell.length_b   1.000
_cell.length_c   1.000
_cell.angle_alpha   90.00
_cell.angle_beta   90.00
_cell.angle_gamma   90.00
#
_symmetry.space_group_name_H-M   'P 1'
#
loop_
_entity.id
_entity.type
_entity.pdbx_description
1 polymer ?
#
loop_
_entity_poly.entity_id
_entity_poly.type
_entity_poly.pdbx_seq_one_letter_code
_entity_poly.pdbx_strand_id
1 'polypeptide(L)' 'MMAIREMMVDIVKKRASETDFETFMQEAILGRLSAAIYRQAKFIYPLRRVEIRKTQVEAMPAAAPVAPAAA' A
#
# COMPACT_ATOMS: atom_id res chain seq x y z
N MET A 1 19.05 -12.35 0.25
CA MET A 1 17.58 -12.51 0.25
C MET A 1 16.93 -11.39 -0.54
N MET A 2 16.83 -11.51 -1.88
CA MET A 2 16.22 -10.49 -2.74
C MET A 2 14.78 -10.86 -3.17
N ALA A 3 14.48 -12.14 -3.35
CA ALA A 3 13.18 -12.61 -3.83
C ALA A 3 11.97 -12.15 -3.01
N ILE A 4 12.06 -12.16 -1.66
CA ILE A 4 10.96 -11.68 -0.80
C ILE A 4 10.79 -10.16 -0.96
N ARG A 5 11.89 -9.41 -1.08
CA ARG A 5 11.85 -7.94 -1.23
C ARG A 5 11.25 -7.54 -2.57
N GLU A 6 11.64 -8.19 -3.66
CA GLU A 6 11.08 -7.94 -4.99
C GLU A 6 9.58 -8.21 -5.01
N MET A 7 9.15 -9.36 -4.47
CA MET A 7 7.74 -9.71 -4.39
C MET A 7 6.94 -8.70 -3.57
N MET A 8 7.48 -8.19 -2.45
CA MET A 8 6.83 -7.14 -1.66
C MET A 8 6.63 -5.85 -2.47
N VAL A 9 7.65 -5.43 -3.23
CA VAL A 9 7.58 -4.20 -4.05
C VAL A 9 6.54 -4.37 -5.16
N ASP A 10 6.51 -5.52 -5.82
CA ASP A 10 5.56 -5.78 -6.90
C ASP A 10 4.11 -5.78 -6.42
N ILE A 11 3.84 -6.35 -5.24
CA ILE A 11 2.50 -6.35 -4.64
C ILE A 11 2.05 -4.91 -4.32
N VAL A 12 2.95 -4.10 -3.76
CA VAL A 12 2.64 -2.70 -3.44
C VAL A 12 2.38 -1.90 -4.71
N LYS A 13 3.20 -2.07 -5.76
CA LYS A 13 3.01 -1.39 -7.05
C LYS A 13 1.70 -1.78 -7.74
N LYS A 14 1.36 -3.06 -7.75
CA LYS A 14 0.09 -3.54 -8.34
C LYS A 14 -1.11 -2.93 -7.61
N ARG A 15 -1.11 -2.98 -6.28
CA ARG A 15 -2.17 -2.38 -5.46
C ARG A 15 -2.26 -0.87 -5.62
N ALA A 16 -1.13 -0.17 -5.71
CA ALA A 16 -1.13 1.26 -5.97
C ALA A 16 -1.62 1.63 -7.38
N SER A 17 -1.54 0.72 -8.35
CA SER A 17 -2.02 0.95 -9.72
C SER A 17 -3.50 0.63 -9.90
N GLU A 18 -4.05 -0.26 -9.07
CA GLU A 18 -5.44 -0.70 -9.14
C GLU A 18 -6.40 0.17 -8.33
N THR A 19 -5.90 0.88 -7.30
CA THR A 19 -6.75 1.52 -6.29
C THR A 19 -6.48 3.02 -6.15
N ASP A 20 -7.54 3.80 -5.86
CA ASP A 20 -7.45 5.23 -5.53
C ASP A 20 -6.70 5.50 -4.22
N PHE A 21 -6.18 6.72 -4.06
CA PHE A 21 -5.38 7.12 -2.89
C PHE A 21 -6.10 6.90 -1.55
N GLU A 22 -7.37 7.28 -1.45
CA GLU A 22 -8.15 7.11 -0.22
C GLU A 22 -8.34 5.65 0.15
N THR A 23 -8.73 4.82 -0.82
CA THR A 23 -8.94 3.39 -0.61
C THR A 23 -7.61 2.69 -0.34
N PHE A 24 -6.52 3.06 -1.00
CA PHE A 24 -5.19 2.54 -0.73
C PHE A 24 -4.73 2.86 0.70
N MET A 25 -4.95 4.10 1.17
CA MET A 25 -4.68 4.46 2.56
C MET A 25 -5.54 3.64 3.54
N GLN A 26 -6.83 3.50 3.28
CA GLN A 26 -7.70 2.67 4.11
C GLN A 26 -7.22 1.22 4.15
N GLU A 27 -6.89 0.61 3.02
CA GLU A 27 -6.37 -0.76 2.97
C GLU A 27 -5.02 -0.93 3.69
N ALA A 28 -4.17 0.09 3.63
CA ALA A 28 -2.91 0.13 4.37
C ALA A 28 -3.15 0.21 5.89
N ILE A 29 -4.09 1.06 6.35
CA ILE A 29 -4.44 1.23 7.76
C ILE A 29 -5.16 -0.03 8.31
N LEU A 30 -6.11 -0.57 7.56
CA LEU A 30 -6.82 -1.82 7.90
C LEU A 30 -5.90 -3.05 7.83
N GLY A 31 -4.69 -2.93 7.29
CA GLY A 31 -3.73 -4.03 7.18
C GLY A 31 -4.08 -5.09 6.14
N ARG A 32 -5.00 -4.80 5.20
CA ARG A 32 -5.32 -5.69 4.07
C ARG A 32 -4.11 -5.90 3.17
N LEU A 33 -3.30 -4.85 2.99
CA LEU A 33 -2.05 -4.91 2.25
C LEU A 33 -1.02 -5.81 2.95
N SER A 34 -0.89 -5.71 4.28
CA SER A 34 -0.02 -6.56 5.10
C SER A 34 -0.42 -8.05 5.03
N ALA A 35 -1.72 -8.34 5.06
CA ALA A 35 -2.24 -9.70 4.95
C ALA A 35 -2.00 -10.33 3.57
N ALA A 36 -2.08 -9.54 2.49
CA ALA A 36 -1.76 -10.01 1.15
C ALA A 36 -0.28 -10.41 1.03
N ILE A 37 0.62 -9.56 1.53
CA ILE A 37 2.06 -9.84 1.54
C ILE A 37 2.39 -11.09 2.38
N TYR A 38 1.74 -11.25 3.54
CA TYR A 38 1.95 -12.42 4.40
C TYR A 38 1.63 -13.74 3.69
N ARG A 39 0.51 -13.81 2.97
CA ARG A 39 0.10 -15.03 2.23
C ARG A 39 1.10 -15.41 1.14
N GLN A 40 1.61 -14.43 0.40
CA GLN A 40 2.53 -14.67 -0.71
C GLN A 40 3.96 -14.97 -0.23
N ALA A 41 4.42 -14.29 0.82
CA ALA A 41 5.77 -14.48 1.34
C ALA A 41 5.95 -15.81 2.11
N LYS A 42 4.87 -16.40 2.63
CA LYS A 42 4.90 -17.73 3.27
C LYS A 42 5.39 -18.84 2.33
N PHE A 43 5.25 -18.69 1.01
CA PHE A 43 5.72 -19.67 0.03
C PHE A 43 7.25 -19.81 0.01
N ILE A 44 7.99 -18.72 0.29
CA ILE A 44 9.45 -18.72 0.30
C ILE A 44 9.97 -19.05 1.70
N TYR A 45 9.41 -18.42 2.75
CA TYR A 45 9.84 -18.62 4.13
C TYR A 45 8.75 -18.25 5.14
N PRO A 46 8.59 -18.98 6.26
CA PRO A 46 7.63 -18.61 7.30
C PRO A 46 8.03 -17.31 8.01
N LEU A 47 7.31 -16.22 7.72
CA LEU A 47 7.44 -14.95 8.41
C LEU A 47 6.58 -14.91 9.67
N ARG A 48 7.09 -14.27 10.75
CA ARG A 48 6.38 -14.14 12.04
C ARG A 48 5.37 -13.00 12.06
N ARG A 49 5.73 -11.84 11.52
CA ARG A 49 4.89 -10.62 11.50
C ARG A 49 5.33 -9.74 10.33
N VAL A 50 4.36 -9.22 9.59
CA VAL A 50 4.59 -8.29 8.47
C VAL A 50 3.69 -7.08 8.70
N GLU A 51 4.30 -5.91 8.78
CA GLU A 51 3.60 -4.63 9.02
C GLU A 51 4.21 -3.52 8.17
N ILE A 52 3.35 -2.58 7.78
CA ILE A 52 3.76 -1.34 7.14
C ILE A 52 4.20 -0.39 8.25
N ARG A 53 5.51 -0.12 8.34
CA ARG A 53 6.06 0.74 9.40
C ARG A 53 5.88 2.23 9.14
N LYS A 54 6.05 2.66 7.90
CA LYS A 54 6.01 4.08 7.52
C LYS A 54 5.49 4.21 6.09
N THR A 55 4.57 5.13 5.90
CA THR A 55 4.10 5.58 4.58
C THR A 55 4.49 7.05 4.44
N GLN A 56 5.04 7.42 3.29
CA GLN A 56 5.41 8.80 2.99
C GLN A 56 4.77 9.20 1.67
N VAL A 57 4.18 10.39 1.64
CA VAL A 57 3.63 10.99 0.43
C VAL A 57 4.69 11.95 -0.10
N GLU A 58 5.29 11.63 -1.25
CA GLU A 58 6.37 12.44 -1.84
C GLU A 58 5.84 13.54 -2.78
N ALA A 59 4.69 13.30 -3.42
CA ALA A 59 4.05 14.28 -4.28
C ALA A 59 2.56 14.33 -3.95
N MET A 60 2.11 15.49 -3.51
CA MET A 60 0.68 15.81 -3.52
C MET A 60 0.34 16.20 -4.95
N PRO A 61 -0.71 15.66 -5.59
CA PRO A 61 -1.18 16.20 -6.85
C PRO A 61 -1.47 17.69 -6.62
N ALA A 62 -0.87 18.55 -7.44
CA ALA A 62 -1.17 19.98 -7.42
C ALA A 62 -2.70 20.13 -7.50
N ALA A 63 -3.25 20.81 -6.49
CA ALA A 63 -4.67 20.89 -6.19
C ALA A 63 -5.58 20.74 -7.41
N ALA A 64 -6.42 19.70 -7.43
CA ALA A 64 -7.71 19.87 -8.08
C ALA A 64 -8.41 21.04 -7.38
N PRO A 65 -8.96 22.02 -8.12
CA PRO A 65 -9.50 23.23 -7.54
C PRO A 65 -10.63 22.85 -6.59
N VAL A 66 -10.52 23.32 -5.35
CA VAL A 66 -11.61 23.36 -4.40
C VAL A 66 -12.78 24.10 -5.07
N ALA A 67 -13.83 23.36 -5.44
CA ALA A 67 -15.13 23.98 -5.67
C ALA A 67 -15.57 24.59 -4.32
N PRO A 68 -15.82 25.91 -4.26
CA PRO A 68 -16.06 26.60 -3.01
C PRO A 68 -17.43 26.25 -2.47
N ALA A 69 -17.55 26.47 -1.16
CA ALA A 69 -18.78 26.43 -0.37
C ALA A 69 -20.05 26.87 -1.13
N ALA A 70 -21.08 26.04 -1.05
CA ALA A 70 -22.48 26.40 -1.18
C ALA A 70 -23.26 25.42 -0.27
N ALA A 71 -24.24 25.79 0.54
CA ALA A 71 -24.79 27.06 1.03
C ALA A 71 -25.57 26.67 2.31
#